data_AF-A0A6J0DP36-F1
#
_entry.id   AF-A0A6J0DP36-F1
#
_cell.length_a   1.000
_cell.length_b   1.000
_cell.length_c   1.000
_cell.angle_alpha   90.00
_cell.angle_beta   90.00
_cell.angle_gamma   90.00
#
_symmetry.space_group_name_H-M   'P 1'
#
loop_
_entity.id
_entity.type
_entity.pdbx_description
1 polymer ?
#
loop_
_entity_poly.entity_id
_entity_poly.type
_entity_poly.pdbx_seq_one_letter_code
_entity_poly.pdbx_strand_id
1 'polypeptide(L)'
;MTLANHWNCPVLSSDSDFCIFDLKSGFCPLSSFQWRNLNIVKTTQDYYIPAKCFSLDAFCHYFSNMNKALLPLFAVLCGNDHVNLPIIETFISKARLPLSSKGRRYQRVVGLLNWLSHFDDPTEALDHVLKHLPKKGREDVKELLCCSMEEYQPSQVKLQDFFHCGTYVCPDALNLGLPEWVQVALAKGQLPPFISDALVLHRTFLHTQVENMQRPNAHRIAQPIRQVIYGLLLNASSNPEDISQNTVPSQPLAFNEVERVDKNIKISVVYAKQLLKDHSDLSKLTELPLARRQMLLFEALKVKQVVLESIPPLLQLPIAVTCYWLQSTEAKAKLHHLQALLLGMLMEPLHAVINCPGEEGPRAGGAKTLSEEFQRVKTATRPGARLDLDTAHIFCQWQCCLQMGLYLNQLLSTPLPEPDLTQLYSGSLVHGLCQQLLASTSAESLLNMCPEAKQLYEHLFNATRSYAPAELFLPKTQSNSKKRRQKKKAGSQSKSQVVTTSNTRHWGDRSNRFGLLMVESLEEPVETSELE
;
A
#
# COMPACT_ATOMS: atom_id res chain seq x y z
N MET A 1 -11.80 14.05 -12.63
CA MET A 1 -12.62 15.11 -13.26
C MET A 1 -13.68 14.56 -14.23
N THR A 2 -13.29 13.80 -15.27
CA THR A 2 -14.19 13.38 -16.37
C THR A 2 -15.50 12.75 -15.92
N LEU A 3 -15.45 11.71 -15.07
CA LEU A 3 -16.65 11.03 -14.58
C LEU A 3 -17.54 11.95 -13.71
N ALA A 4 -16.93 12.73 -12.81
CA ALA A 4 -17.66 13.66 -11.94
C ALA A 4 -18.43 14.72 -12.75
N ASN A 5 -17.82 15.27 -13.79
CA ASN A 5 -18.47 16.23 -14.69
C ASN A 5 -19.54 15.59 -15.59
N HIS A 6 -19.38 14.30 -15.93
CA HIS A 6 -20.35 13.54 -16.70
C HIS A 6 -21.60 13.21 -15.87
N TRP A 7 -21.42 12.75 -14.64
CA TRP A 7 -22.52 12.40 -13.72
C TRP A 7 -23.05 13.58 -12.90
N ASN A 8 -22.46 14.76 -13.08
CA ASN A 8 -22.82 15.97 -12.36
C ASN A 8 -22.81 15.77 -10.83
N CYS A 9 -21.71 15.22 -10.33
CA CYS A 9 -21.50 14.98 -8.91
C CYS A 9 -20.22 15.66 -8.39
N PRO A 10 -20.17 16.08 -7.12
CA PRO A 10 -18.97 16.66 -6.53
C PRO A 10 -17.88 15.59 -6.37
N VAL A 11 -16.62 16.01 -6.45
CA VAL A 11 -15.49 15.13 -6.14
C VAL A 11 -15.20 15.18 -4.64
N LEU A 12 -15.06 14.03 -4.00
CA LEU A 12 -14.61 13.92 -2.61
C LEU A 12 -13.18 13.37 -2.60
N SER A 13 -12.21 14.18 -2.16
CA SER A 13 -10.80 13.76 -2.13
C SER A 13 -10.00 14.59 -1.13
N SER A 14 -8.82 14.12 -0.74
CA SER A 14 -7.81 14.95 -0.04
C SER A 14 -6.81 15.60 -1.01
N ASP A 15 -6.91 15.26 -2.30
CA ASP A 15 -6.01 15.73 -3.34
C ASP A 15 -6.36 17.17 -3.76
N SER A 16 -5.36 18.05 -3.68
CA SER A 16 -5.51 19.47 -4.02
C SER A 16 -5.59 19.74 -5.51
N ASP A 17 -5.24 18.79 -6.38
CA ASP A 17 -5.37 18.96 -7.84
C ASP A 17 -6.83 19.17 -8.26
N PHE A 18 -7.79 18.72 -7.45
CA PHE A 18 -9.22 19.02 -7.62
C PHE A 18 -9.61 20.49 -7.40
N CYS A 19 -8.71 21.33 -6.89
CA CYS A 19 -8.88 22.78 -6.92
C CYS A 19 -8.55 23.40 -8.29
N ILE A 20 -7.93 22.66 -9.20
CA ILE A 20 -7.49 23.13 -10.52
C ILE A 20 -8.49 22.73 -11.61
N PHE A 21 -9.03 21.52 -11.51
CA PHE A 21 -10.04 21.01 -12.44
C PHE A 21 -11.35 21.82 -12.41
N ASP A 22 -11.91 22.14 -13.58
CA ASP A 22 -13.23 22.79 -13.69
C ASP A 22 -14.36 21.78 -13.44
N LEU A 23 -14.64 21.55 -12.15
CA LEU A 23 -15.64 20.60 -11.67
C LEU A 23 -17.01 21.28 -11.54
N LYS A 24 -17.99 20.85 -12.34
CA LYS A 24 -19.34 21.44 -12.39
C LYS A 24 -20.06 21.46 -11.04
N SER A 25 -19.90 20.40 -10.25
CA SER A 25 -20.54 20.24 -8.94
C SER A 25 -19.61 20.56 -7.77
N GLY A 26 -18.39 21.03 -8.05
CA GLY A 26 -17.40 21.42 -7.06
C GLY A 26 -16.58 20.26 -6.47
N PHE A 27 -15.69 20.62 -5.55
CA PHE A 27 -14.75 19.73 -4.88
C PHE A 27 -14.93 19.80 -3.37
N CYS A 28 -15.10 18.67 -2.70
CA CYS A 28 -15.25 18.55 -1.25
C CYS A 28 -13.99 17.91 -0.64
N PRO A 29 -13.09 18.68 -0.01
CA PRO A 29 -11.95 18.12 0.69
C PRO A 29 -12.41 17.17 1.81
N LEU A 30 -11.83 15.97 1.92
CA LEU A 30 -12.19 15.01 2.97
C LEU A 30 -11.98 15.56 4.39
N SER A 31 -11.01 16.47 4.56
CA SER A 31 -10.74 17.18 5.81
C SER A 31 -11.81 18.21 6.18
N SER A 32 -12.68 18.59 5.25
CA SER A 32 -13.76 19.56 5.51
C SER A 32 -15.02 18.94 6.10
N PHE A 33 -15.14 17.61 6.02
CA PHE A 33 -16.28 16.87 6.55
C PHE A 33 -16.23 16.82 8.08
N GLN A 34 -17.35 17.16 8.71
CA GLN A 34 -17.48 17.11 10.16
C GLN A 34 -17.88 15.69 10.59
N TRP A 35 -17.00 14.71 10.40
CA TRP A 35 -17.28 13.28 10.61
C TRP A 35 -17.84 12.93 12.00
N ARG A 36 -17.54 13.73 13.02
CA ARG A 36 -18.03 13.55 14.40
C ARG A 36 -19.37 14.26 14.68
N ASN A 37 -19.82 15.13 13.78
CA ASN A 37 -21.03 15.94 13.94
C ASN A 37 -22.11 15.48 12.96
N LEU A 38 -22.72 14.33 13.26
CA LEU A 38 -23.90 13.84 12.54
C LEU A 38 -25.10 14.75 12.83
N ASN A 39 -25.71 15.28 11.78
CA ASN A 39 -26.89 16.12 11.86
C ASN A 39 -28.10 15.38 11.28
N ILE A 40 -29.30 15.81 11.65
CA ILE A 40 -30.57 15.20 11.21
C ILE A 40 -31.37 16.22 10.42
N VAL A 41 -31.83 15.83 9.23
CA VAL A 41 -32.78 16.61 8.44
C VAL A 41 -34.14 16.59 9.17
N LYS A 42 -34.60 17.76 9.64
CA LYS A 42 -35.81 17.85 10.48
C LYS A 42 -37.07 17.26 9.84
N THR A 43 -37.17 17.29 8.51
CA THR A 43 -38.34 16.84 7.75
C THR A 43 -38.33 15.34 7.47
N THR A 44 -37.19 14.78 7.05
CA THR A 44 -37.09 13.38 6.62
C THR A 44 -36.53 12.45 7.69
N GLN A 45 -35.97 13.01 8.77
CA GLN A 45 -35.20 12.29 9.80
C GLN A 45 -33.93 11.60 9.26
N ASP A 46 -33.48 11.95 8.06
CA ASP A 46 -32.24 11.42 7.49
C ASP A 46 -31.01 12.04 8.15
N TYR A 47 -29.97 11.23 8.33
CA TYR A 47 -28.68 11.70 8.82
C TYR A 47 -27.83 12.29 7.70
N TYR A 48 -27.14 13.39 7.97
CA TYR A 48 -26.16 13.97 7.07
C TYR A 48 -24.92 14.47 7.79
N ILE A 49 -23.81 14.56 7.05
CA ILE A 49 -22.53 15.09 7.53
C ILE A 49 -22.28 16.41 6.83
N PRO A 50 -22.21 17.54 7.56
CA PRO A 50 -21.85 18.82 6.97
C PRO A 50 -20.41 18.80 6.43
N ALA A 51 -20.20 19.45 5.29
CA ALA A 51 -18.89 19.62 4.67
C ALA A 51 -18.78 20.97 3.95
N LYS A 52 -17.56 21.38 3.60
CA LYS A 52 -17.34 22.55 2.74
C LYS A 52 -17.09 22.07 1.31
N CYS A 53 -17.71 22.75 0.36
CA CYS A 53 -17.46 22.53 -1.07
C CYS A 53 -16.69 23.73 -1.64
N PHE A 54 -15.56 23.46 -2.28
CA PHE A 54 -14.78 24.41 -3.04
C PHE A 54 -15.45 24.69 -4.39
N SER A 55 -15.62 25.97 -4.71
CA SER A 55 -16.13 26.46 -5.98
C SER A 55 -15.02 27.18 -6.73
N LEU A 56 -14.73 26.69 -7.95
CA LEU A 56 -13.73 27.29 -8.82
C LEU A 56 -14.15 28.70 -9.26
N ASP A 57 -15.43 28.90 -9.54
CA ASP A 57 -15.99 30.20 -9.92
C ASP A 57 -15.80 31.24 -8.80
N ALA A 58 -16.14 30.88 -7.57
CA ALA A 58 -15.96 31.76 -6.42
C ALA A 58 -14.47 32.08 -6.18
N PHE A 59 -13.60 31.10 -6.40
CA PHE A 59 -12.15 31.26 -6.30
C PHE A 59 -11.62 32.22 -7.36
N CYS A 60 -11.95 32.03 -8.64
CA CYS A 60 -11.57 32.93 -9.72
C CYS A 60 -12.12 34.35 -9.53
N HIS A 61 -13.37 34.48 -9.06
CA HIS A 61 -13.98 35.77 -8.75
C HIS A 61 -13.19 36.55 -7.69
N TYR A 62 -12.74 35.86 -6.63
CA TYR A 62 -11.92 36.45 -5.58
C TYR A 62 -10.60 37.04 -6.12
N PHE A 63 -9.99 36.40 -7.12
CA PHE A 63 -8.77 36.86 -7.78
C PHE A 63 -9.08 37.70 -9.03
N SER A 64 -9.89 38.76 -8.87
CA SER A 64 -10.21 39.73 -9.95
C SER A 64 -10.85 39.12 -11.21
N ASN A 65 -11.72 38.11 -11.04
CA ASN A 65 -12.30 37.34 -12.15
C ASN A 65 -11.25 36.67 -13.06
N MET A 66 -10.20 36.13 -12.45
CA MET A 66 -9.12 35.43 -13.17
C MET A 66 -9.66 34.36 -14.12
N ASN A 67 -9.14 34.32 -15.35
CA ASN A 67 -9.50 33.32 -16.34
C ASN A 67 -9.16 31.90 -15.83
N LYS A 68 -10.15 30.99 -15.81
CA LYS A 68 -9.98 29.58 -15.41
C LYS A 68 -8.90 28.87 -16.23
N ALA A 69 -8.70 29.24 -17.49
CA ALA A 69 -7.68 28.65 -18.35
C ALA A 69 -6.24 28.84 -17.84
N LEU A 70 -6.01 29.77 -16.90
CA LEU A 70 -4.71 30.01 -16.27
C LEU A 70 -4.40 29.04 -15.13
N LEU A 71 -5.39 28.32 -14.61
CA LEU A 71 -5.24 27.47 -13.43
C LEU A 71 -4.29 26.28 -13.64
N PRO A 72 -4.27 25.60 -14.81
CA PRO A 72 -3.24 24.59 -15.09
C PRO A 72 -1.83 25.19 -15.01
N LEU A 73 -1.61 26.37 -15.59
CA LEU A 73 -0.30 27.04 -15.51
C LEU A 73 0.03 27.41 -14.06
N PHE A 74 -0.95 27.89 -13.29
CA PHE A 74 -0.81 28.13 -11.86
C PHE A 74 -0.34 26.87 -11.12
N ALA A 75 -0.99 25.72 -11.35
CA ALA A 75 -0.65 24.45 -10.70
C ALA A 75 0.79 24.04 -10.99
N VAL A 76 1.19 24.11 -12.27
CA VAL A 76 2.55 23.79 -12.72
C VAL A 76 3.58 24.74 -12.10
N LEU A 77 3.31 26.05 -12.04
CA LEU A 77 4.19 27.05 -11.39
C LEU A 77 4.19 26.95 -9.86
N CYS A 78 3.16 26.38 -9.24
CA CYS A 78 3.19 26.06 -7.82
C CYS A 78 4.13 24.90 -7.51
N GLY A 79 4.42 24.06 -8.51
CA GLY A 79 5.21 22.84 -8.41
C GLY A 79 4.27 21.65 -8.25
N ASN A 80 3.99 20.96 -9.36
CA ASN A 80 3.31 19.67 -9.39
C ASN A 80 4.35 18.52 -9.45
N ASP A 81 3.88 17.27 -9.53
CA ASP A 81 4.74 16.08 -9.51
C ASP A 81 5.67 15.95 -10.74
N HIS A 82 5.48 16.79 -11.76
CA HIS A 82 6.12 16.68 -13.07
C HIS A 82 7.20 17.75 -13.33
N VAL A 83 7.15 18.90 -12.63
CA VAL A 83 8.07 20.02 -12.88
C VAL A 83 9.05 20.25 -11.73
N ASN A 84 10.33 20.32 -12.09
CA ASN A 84 11.42 20.50 -11.13
C ASN A 84 11.46 21.94 -10.57
N LEU A 85 11.48 22.06 -9.23
CA LEU A 85 11.48 23.32 -8.47
C LEU A 85 12.54 24.37 -8.88
N PRO A 86 13.79 24.04 -9.27
CA PRO A 86 14.84 25.04 -9.57
C PRO A 86 14.50 25.98 -10.73
N ILE A 87 13.78 25.50 -11.75
CA ILE A 87 13.34 26.31 -12.89
C ILE A 87 12.36 27.38 -12.41
N ILE A 88 11.42 26.96 -11.56
CA ILE A 88 10.37 27.81 -11.02
C ILE A 88 10.92 28.80 -9.99
N GLU A 89 11.84 28.39 -9.12
CA GLU A 89 12.50 29.28 -8.14
C GLU A 89 13.28 30.41 -8.84
N THR A 90 13.85 30.12 -10.02
CA THR A 90 14.52 31.14 -10.84
C THR A 90 13.55 32.21 -11.35
N PHE A 91 12.32 31.82 -11.70
CA PHE A 91 11.26 32.77 -12.07
C PHE A 91 10.79 33.56 -10.85
N ILE A 92 10.41 32.89 -9.76
CA ILE A 92 9.84 33.51 -8.56
C ILE A 92 10.79 34.53 -7.94
N SER A 93 12.09 34.21 -7.86
CA SER A 93 13.10 35.13 -7.34
C SER A 93 13.25 36.42 -8.15
N LYS A 94 12.99 36.36 -9.46
CA LYS A 94 13.09 37.52 -10.37
C LYS A 94 11.79 38.29 -10.52
N ALA A 95 10.64 37.62 -10.39
CA ALA A 95 9.31 38.20 -10.58
C ALA A 95 8.84 39.11 -9.42
N ARG A 96 9.55 39.11 -8.27
CA ARG A 96 9.26 39.96 -7.09
C ARG A 96 7.79 39.91 -6.66
N LEU A 97 7.24 38.71 -6.47
CA LEU A 97 5.85 38.52 -6.05
C LEU A 97 5.59 39.19 -4.68
N PRO A 98 4.42 39.85 -4.47
CA PRO A 98 4.12 40.58 -3.25
C PRO A 98 4.07 39.67 -2.02
N LEU A 99 4.74 40.08 -0.95
CA LEU A 99 4.93 39.32 0.28
C LEU A 99 3.84 39.65 1.32
N SER A 100 3.24 38.62 1.94
CA SER A 100 2.26 38.71 3.05
C SER A 100 2.86 38.15 4.35
N SER A 101 2.26 38.38 5.53
CA SER A 101 2.81 37.95 6.83
C SER A 101 2.63 36.45 7.17
N LYS A 102 1.84 35.70 6.41
CA LYS A 102 1.64 34.24 6.59
C LYS A 102 2.72 33.44 5.84
N GLY A 103 3.07 32.22 6.25
CA GLY A 103 4.30 31.50 5.84
C GLY A 103 4.60 31.38 4.32
N ARG A 104 5.89 31.10 3.98
CA ARG A 104 6.46 31.16 2.61
C ARG A 104 5.66 30.47 1.49
N ARG A 105 5.08 29.29 1.73
CA ARG A 105 4.29 28.57 0.71
C ARG A 105 2.97 29.27 0.39
N TYR A 106 2.28 29.78 1.42
CA TYR A 106 1.04 30.53 1.25
C TYR A 106 1.28 31.84 0.48
N GLN A 107 2.38 32.55 0.79
CA GLN A 107 2.78 33.77 0.05
C GLN A 107 2.98 33.49 -1.43
N ARG A 108 3.68 32.38 -1.75
CA ARG A 108 3.94 31.98 -3.14
C ARG A 108 2.64 31.74 -3.90
N VAL A 109 1.71 30.98 -3.31
CA VAL A 109 0.41 30.69 -3.92
C VAL A 109 -0.37 31.98 -4.21
N VAL A 110 -0.57 32.83 -3.19
CA VAL A 110 -1.33 34.07 -3.34
C VAL A 110 -0.65 35.03 -4.33
N GLY A 111 0.69 35.13 -4.26
CA GLY A 111 1.47 35.95 -5.18
C GLY A 111 1.34 35.51 -6.64
N LEU A 112 1.41 34.19 -6.90
CA LEU A 112 1.23 33.65 -8.24
C LEU A 112 -0.19 33.87 -8.77
N LEU A 113 -1.23 33.68 -7.95
CA LEU A 113 -2.63 33.90 -8.35
C LEU A 113 -2.88 35.37 -8.69
N ASN A 114 -2.41 36.30 -7.85
CA ASN A 114 -2.50 37.73 -8.14
C ASN A 114 -1.69 38.12 -9.36
N TRP A 115 -0.53 37.50 -9.61
CA TRP A 115 0.26 37.78 -10.80
C TRP A 115 -0.45 37.28 -12.06
N LEU A 116 -0.95 36.03 -12.03
CA LEU A 116 -1.67 35.41 -13.14
C LEU A 116 -2.99 36.12 -13.46
N SER A 117 -3.68 36.71 -12.48
CA SER A 117 -4.93 37.43 -12.72
C SER A 117 -4.81 38.67 -13.62
N HIS A 118 -3.59 39.10 -13.97
CA HIS A 118 -3.37 40.20 -14.92
C HIS A 118 -3.31 39.76 -16.38
N PHE A 119 -3.36 38.46 -16.65
CA PHE A 119 -3.29 37.90 -18.00
C PHE A 119 -4.67 37.39 -18.42
N ASP A 120 -4.98 37.51 -19.71
CA ASP A 120 -6.22 36.97 -20.27
C ASP A 120 -6.03 35.54 -20.79
N ASP A 121 -4.81 35.16 -21.18
CA ASP A 121 -4.50 33.89 -21.84
C ASP A 121 -3.26 33.20 -21.25
N PRO A 122 -3.28 31.86 -21.06
CA PRO A 122 -2.12 31.11 -20.56
C PRO A 122 -0.87 31.20 -21.42
N THR A 123 -0.98 31.37 -22.74
CA THR A 123 0.18 31.51 -23.64
C THR A 123 0.92 32.82 -23.36
N GLU A 124 0.19 33.91 -23.14
CA GLU A 124 0.77 35.21 -22.79
C GLU A 124 1.50 35.15 -21.45
N ALA A 125 0.85 34.57 -20.44
CA ALA A 125 1.44 34.37 -19.12
C ALA A 125 2.71 33.51 -19.20
N LEU A 126 2.67 32.41 -19.98
CA LEU A 126 3.79 31.51 -20.19
C LEU A 126 4.97 32.22 -20.86
N ASP A 127 4.74 33.02 -21.91
CA ASP A 127 5.79 33.81 -22.55
C ASP A 127 6.44 34.79 -21.56
N HIS A 128 5.66 35.34 -20.63
CA HIS A 128 6.17 36.20 -19.57
C HIS A 128 7.03 35.43 -18.55
N VAL A 129 6.68 34.19 -18.21
CA VAL A 129 7.54 33.30 -17.40
C VAL A 129 8.88 33.06 -18.11
N LEU A 130 8.84 32.68 -19.39
CA LEU A 130 10.03 32.35 -20.18
C LEU A 130 11.01 33.52 -20.33
N LYS A 131 10.52 34.77 -20.35
CA LYS A 131 11.37 35.99 -20.39
C LYS A 131 12.35 36.06 -19.20
N HIS A 132 11.98 35.50 -18.04
CA HIS A 132 12.80 35.54 -16.81
C HIS A 132 13.86 34.43 -16.75
N LEU A 133 13.75 33.42 -17.62
CA LEU A 133 14.67 32.28 -17.68
C LEU A 133 15.87 32.57 -18.60
N PRO A 134 17.03 31.89 -18.42
CA PRO A 134 18.15 31.99 -19.37
C PRO A 134 17.72 31.64 -20.80
N LYS A 135 18.33 32.24 -21.84
CA LYS A 135 17.97 31.95 -23.24
C LYS A 135 18.20 30.49 -23.64
N LYS A 136 19.19 29.84 -23.03
CA LYS A 136 19.50 28.42 -23.26
C LYS A 136 18.46 27.54 -22.56
N GLY A 137 17.82 26.63 -23.30
CA GLY A 137 16.83 25.69 -22.77
C GLY A 137 15.43 26.26 -22.53
N ARG A 138 15.11 27.47 -23.04
CA ARG A 138 13.74 28.02 -22.90
C ARG A 138 12.71 27.18 -23.63
N GLU A 139 13.05 26.65 -24.79
CA GLU A 139 12.12 25.84 -25.59
C GLU A 139 11.80 24.53 -24.88
N ASP A 140 12.82 23.84 -24.36
CA ASP A 140 12.64 22.63 -23.55
C ASP A 140 11.76 22.89 -22.31
N VAL A 141 11.94 24.03 -21.65
CA VAL A 141 11.10 24.43 -20.51
C VAL A 141 9.67 24.76 -20.96
N LYS A 142 9.51 25.42 -22.10
CA LYS A 142 8.19 25.73 -22.66
C LYS A 142 7.43 24.44 -22.96
N GLU A 143 8.07 23.50 -23.66
CA GLU A 143 7.50 22.18 -23.96
C GLU A 143 7.14 21.44 -22.68
N LEU A 144 8.05 21.38 -21.71
CA LEU A 144 7.78 20.75 -20.41
C LEU A 144 6.55 21.35 -19.71
N LEU A 145 6.47 22.69 -19.62
CA LEU A 145 5.35 23.37 -18.98
C LEU A 145 4.03 23.12 -19.73
N CYS A 146 4.04 23.16 -21.07
CA CYS A 146 2.88 22.85 -21.88
C CYS A 146 2.40 21.41 -21.66
N CYS A 147 3.30 20.42 -21.75
CA CYS A 147 2.97 19.01 -21.50
C CYS A 147 2.39 18.80 -20.09
N SER A 148 2.96 19.44 -19.07
CA SER A 148 2.44 19.35 -17.69
C SER A 148 1.06 20.02 -17.52
N MET A 149 0.71 21.01 -18.34
CA MET A 149 -0.63 21.61 -18.30
C MET A 149 -1.70 20.73 -18.94
N GLU A 150 -1.32 19.88 -19.90
CA GLU A 150 -2.24 18.95 -20.58
C GLU A 150 -2.84 17.91 -19.61
N GLU A 151 -2.15 17.57 -18.53
CA GLU A 151 -2.63 16.65 -17.48
C GLU A 151 -3.89 17.16 -16.78
N TYR A 152 -4.09 18.49 -16.75
CA TYR A 152 -5.29 19.10 -16.17
C TYR A 152 -6.48 19.18 -17.15
N GLN A 153 -6.26 18.81 -18.42
CA GLN A 153 -7.31 18.84 -19.45
C GLN A 153 -8.23 17.62 -19.37
N PRO A 154 -9.49 17.71 -19.84
CA PRO A 154 -10.37 16.57 -19.91
C PRO A 154 -9.78 15.47 -20.79
N SER A 155 -9.69 14.27 -20.24
CA SER A 155 -9.29 13.09 -21.02
C SER A 155 -10.26 12.87 -22.18
N GLN A 156 -9.71 12.60 -23.36
CA GLN A 156 -10.45 12.16 -24.56
C GLN A 156 -11.11 10.78 -24.35
N VAL A 157 -10.68 10.05 -23.33
CA VAL A 157 -11.16 8.71 -23.01
C VAL A 157 -12.57 8.78 -22.41
N LYS A 158 -13.50 8.04 -23.01
CA LYS A 158 -14.87 7.87 -22.51
C LYS A 158 -14.94 6.83 -21.39
N LEU A 159 -14.36 7.14 -20.23
CA LEU A 159 -14.39 6.25 -19.06
C LEU A 159 -15.82 5.89 -18.63
N GLN A 160 -16.82 6.74 -18.92
CA GLN A 160 -18.21 6.41 -18.66
C GLN A 160 -18.67 5.16 -19.39
N ASP A 161 -18.17 4.88 -20.60
CA ASP A 161 -18.57 3.71 -21.39
C ASP A 161 -18.11 2.42 -20.70
N PHE A 162 -16.99 2.46 -19.96
CA PHE A 162 -16.56 1.35 -19.12
C PHE A 162 -17.55 1.06 -17.99
N PHE A 163 -18.02 2.09 -17.29
CA PHE A 163 -18.95 1.90 -16.17
C PHE A 163 -20.38 1.56 -16.63
N HIS A 164 -20.78 1.93 -17.85
CA HIS A 164 -22.09 1.57 -18.40
C HIS A 164 -22.09 0.22 -19.12
N CYS A 165 -21.07 -0.06 -19.93
CA CYS A 165 -21.04 -1.21 -20.84
C CYS A 165 -20.01 -2.28 -20.44
N GLY A 166 -19.16 -2.02 -19.45
CA GLY A 166 -18.06 -2.91 -19.05
C GLY A 166 -16.89 -2.95 -20.04
N THR A 167 -16.90 -2.09 -21.06
CA THR A 167 -15.91 -2.06 -22.15
C THR A 167 -14.97 -0.88 -22.00
N TYR A 168 -13.68 -1.18 -21.81
CA TYR A 168 -12.61 -0.19 -21.88
C TYR A 168 -11.48 -0.77 -22.70
N VAL A 169 -11.01 0.00 -23.68
CA VAL A 169 -9.83 -0.35 -24.47
C VAL A 169 -8.81 0.75 -24.23
N CYS A 170 -7.74 0.40 -23.53
CA CYS A 170 -6.62 1.29 -23.32
C CYS A 170 -5.78 1.32 -24.60
N PRO A 171 -5.63 2.47 -25.30
CA PRO A 171 -4.79 2.56 -26.50
C PRO A 171 -3.36 2.10 -26.24
N ASP A 172 -2.79 2.45 -25.09
CA ASP A 172 -1.44 2.03 -24.70
C ASP A 172 -1.34 0.52 -24.54
N ALA A 173 -2.36 -0.13 -23.95
CA ALA A 173 -2.37 -1.58 -23.79
C ALA A 173 -2.49 -2.32 -25.12
N LEU A 174 -3.23 -1.77 -26.10
CA LEU A 174 -3.29 -2.30 -27.47
C LEU A 174 -1.93 -2.21 -28.15
N ASN A 175 -1.26 -1.06 -28.06
CA ASN A 175 0.05 -0.84 -28.67
C ASN A 175 1.14 -1.76 -28.11
N LEU A 176 0.95 -2.24 -26.87
CA LEU A 176 1.85 -3.18 -26.21
C LEU A 176 1.63 -4.66 -26.62
N GLY A 177 0.61 -4.97 -27.42
CA GLY A 177 0.35 -6.33 -27.89
C GLY A 177 -0.02 -7.33 -26.78
N LEU A 178 -0.51 -6.85 -25.62
CA LEU A 178 -0.86 -7.71 -24.50
C LEU A 178 -2.07 -8.61 -24.85
N PRO A 179 -2.16 -9.85 -24.33
CA PRO A 179 -3.34 -10.69 -24.52
C PRO A 179 -4.63 -10.01 -24.06
N GLU A 180 -5.73 -10.19 -24.79
CA GLU A 180 -7.01 -9.51 -24.53
C GLU A 180 -7.49 -9.68 -23.08
N TRP A 181 -7.38 -10.90 -22.53
CA TRP A 181 -7.80 -11.18 -21.16
C TRP A 181 -6.99 -10.37 -20.13
N VAL A 182 -5.70 -10.13 -20.38
CA VAL A 182 -4.83 -9.33 -19.50
C VAL A 182 -5.27 -7.88 -19.53
N GLN A 183 -5.55 -7.33 -20.72
CA GLN A 183 -6.03 -5.96 -20.87
C GLN A 183 -7.35 -5.76 -20.10
N VAL A 184 -8.31 -6.67 -20.28
CA VAL A 184 -9.60 -6.63 -19.60
C VAL A 184 -9.44 -6.79 -18.08
N ALA A 185 -8.57 -7.70 -17.63
CA ALA A 185 -8.35 -7.95 -16.21
C ALA A 185 -7.65 -6.77 -15.51
N LEU A 186 -6.69 -6.11 -16.18
CA LEU A 186 -6.08 -4.86 -15.68
C LEU A 186 -7.12 -3.73 -15.62
N ALA A 187 -7.92 -3.54 -16.67
CA ALA A 187 -8.97 -2.53 -16.71
C ALA A 187 -10.01 -2.71 -15.59
N LYS A 188 -10.33 -3.95 -15.24
CA LYS A 188 -11.27 -4.30 -14.16
C LYS A 188 -10.63 -4.34 -12.77
N GLY A 189 -9.32 -4.09 -12.65
CA GLY A 189 -8.60 -4.21 -11.37
C GLY A 189 -8.51 -5.64 -10.83
N GLN A 190 -8.68 -6.65 -11.68
CA GLN A 190 -8.55 -8.08 -11.34
C GLN A 190 -7.09 -8.53 -11.34
N LEU A 191 -6.23 -7.85 -12.10
CA LEU A 191 -4.78 -7.99 -12.03
C LEU A 191 -4.18 -6.78 -11.30
N PRO A 192 -3.18 -6.99 -10.44
CA PRO A 192 -2.56 -5.91 -9.68
C PRO A 192 -1.57 -5.12 -10.56
N PRO A 193 -1.29 -3.84 -10.24
CA PRO A 193 -0.27 -3.05 -10.93
C PRO A 193 1.11 -3.71 -10.98
N PHE A 194 1.43 -4.57 -10.01
CA PHE A 194 2.64 -5.39 -10.02
C PHE A 194 2.80 -6.21 -11.32
N ILE A 195 1.70 -6.74 -11.88
CA ILE A 195 1.72 -7.52 -13.12
C ILE A 195 1.94 -6.62 -14.34
N SER A 196 1.29 -5.45 -14.41
CA SER A 196 1.52 -4.50 -15.51
C SER A 196 2.94 -3.94 -15.48
N ASP A 197 3.45 -3.58 -14.30
CA ASP A 197 4.81 -3.08 -14.12
C ASP A 197 5.85 -4.12 -14.56
N ALA A 198 5.65 -5.38 -14.18
CA ALA A 198 6.50 -6.47 -14.62
C ALA A 198 6.42 -6.68 -16.14
N LEU A 199 5.22 -6.71 -16.73
CA LEU A 199 5.01 -6.94 -18.16
C LEU A 199 5.59 -5.83 -19.04
N VAL A 200 5.38 -4.58 -18.65
CA VAL A 200 5.67 -3.41 -19.50
C VAL A 200 7.04 -2.81 -19.21
N LEU A 201 7.40 -2.69 -17.92
CA LEU A 201 8.62 -2.00 -17.51
C LEU A 201 9.77 -2.96 -17.20
N HIS A 202 9.52 -4.28 -17.15
CA HIS A 202 10.43 -5.28 -16.59
C HIS A 202 11.01 -4.84 -15.24
N ARG A 203 10.21 -4.09 -14.48
CA ARG A 203 10.61 -3.46 -13.23
C ARG A 203 9.45 -3.44 -12.26
N THR A 204 9.68 -3.79 -11.01
CA THR A 204 8.64 -3.77 -9.97
C THR A 204 9.16 -3.06 -8.72
N PHE A 205 8.24 -2.55 -7.89
CA PHE A 205 8.58 -1.92 -6.61
C PHE A 205 8.13 -2.79 -5.45
N LEU A 206 9.08 -3.24 -4.63
CA LEU A 206 8.80 -4.03 -3.43
C LEU A 206 8.49 -3.10 -2.27
N HIS A 207 7.20 -2.83 -2.07
CA HIS A 207 6.74 -1.87 -1.07
C HIS A 207 6.97 -2.41 0.35
N THR A 208 7.82 -1.74 1.12
CA THR A 208 8.12 -2.10 2.50
C THR A 208 6.91 -1.85 3.41
N GLN A 209 6.47 -2.86 4.15
CA GLN A 209 5.48 -2.70 5.24
C GLN A 209 6.20 -2.44 6.58
N VAL A 210 5.50 -2.61 7.70
CA VAL A 210 6.07 -2.45 9.04
C VAL A 210 7.05 -3.60 9.33
N GLU A 211 8.35 -3.38 9.11
CA GLU A 211 9.40 -4.38 9.31
C GLU A 211 10.61 -3.85 10.11
N ASN A 212 11.42 -4.77 10.62
CA ASN A 212 12.72 -4.45 11.22
C ASN A 212 13.77 -4.16 10.13
N MET A 213 14.08 -2.88 9.89
CA MET A 213 15.08 -2.45 8.89
C MET A 213 16.52 -2.91 9.19
N GLN A 214 16.81 -3.43 10.39
CA GLN A 214 18.10 -4.04 10.72
C GLN A 214 18.25 -5.46 10.14
N ARG A 215 17.15 -6.06 9.69
CA ARG A 215 17.13 -7.37 9.03
C ARG A 215 17.12 -7.21 7.50
N PRO A 216 17.49 -8.26 6.74
CA PRO A 216 17.27 -8.29 5.30
C PRO A 216 15.81 -8.01 4.94
N ASN A 217 15.56 -7.52 3.72
CA ASN A 217 14.22 -7.22 3.23
C ASN A 217 13.24 -8.38 3.43
N ALA A 218 12.09 -8.12 4.06
CA ALA A 218 11.04 -9.11 4.27
C ALA A 218 10.55 -9.76 2.96
N HIS A 219 10.60 -9.04 1.83
CA HIS A 219 10.21 -9.56 0.52
C HIS A 219 11.09 -10.70 0.00
N ARG A 220 12.29 -10.90 0.56
CA ARG A 220 13.23 -11.94 0.13
C ARG A 220 12.63 -13.34 0.24
N ILE A 221 11.81 -13.60 1.27
CA ILE A 221 11.13 -14.89 1.46
C ILE A 221 10.13 -15.23 0.35
N ALA A 222 9.56 -14.20 -0.29
CA ALA A 222 8.58 -14.33 -1.37
C ALA A 222 9.22 -14.28 -2.77
N GLN A 223 10.54 -14.13 -2.87
CA GLN A 223 11.25 -14.09 -4.16
C GLN A 223 10.97 -15.32 -5.04
N PRO A 224 10.95 -16.58 -4.53
CA PRO A 224 10.63 -17.73 -5.36
C PRO A 224 9.23 -17.68 -6.00
N ILE A 225 8.25 -17.09 -5.32
CA ILE A 225 6.90 -16.88 -5.88
C ILE A 225 6.96 -15.85 -7.00
N ARG A 226 7.69 -14.74 -6.81
CA ARG A 226 7.91 -13.73 -7.86
C ARG A 226 8.62 -14.30 -9.08
N GLN A 227 9.61 -15.18 -8.89
CA GLN A 227 10.28 -15.86 -10.01
C GLN A 227 9.32 -16.71 -10.84
N VAL A 228 8.33 -17.35 -10.21
CA VAL A 228 7.26 -18.07 -10.92
C VAL A 228 6.36 -17.09 -11.67
N ILE A 229 5.93 -15.99 -11.03
CA ILE A 229 5.14 -14.94 -11.69
C ILE A 229 5.88 -14.44 -12.92
N TYR A 230 7.14 -14.00 -12.79
CA TYR A 230 7.97 -13.56 -13.90
C TYR A 230 8.09 -14.62 -14.99
N GLY A 231 8.22 -15.90 -14.61
CA GLY A 231 8.21 -17.05 -15.51
C GLY A 231 6.94 -17.17 -16.36
N LEU A 232 5.78 -16.90 -15.77
CA LEU A 232 4.48 -16.90 -16.46
C LEU A 232 4.33 -15.70 -17.40
N LEU A 233 4.96 -14.56 -17.09
CA LEU A 233 4.89 -13.34 -17.90
C LEU A 233 5.82 -13.36 -19.13
N LEU A 234 6.77 -14.29 -19.21
CA LEU A 234 7.84 -14.31 -20.23
C LEU A 234 7.35 -14.41 -21.69
N ASN A 235 6.16 -14.94 -21.94
CA ASN A 235 5.71 -15.24 -23.31
C ASN A 235 4.60 -14.31 -23.80
N ALA A 236 4.46 -13.12 -23.21
CA ALA A 236 3.59 -12.07 -23.75
C ALA A 236 4.11 -11.46 -25.07
N SER A 237 5.42 -11.58 -25.35
CA SER A 237 6.12 -10.81 -26.38
C SER A 237 6.67 -11.63 -27.55
N SER A 238 6.10 -12.81 -27.83
CA SER A 238 6.48 -13.58 -29.04
C SER A 238 5.90 -12.92 -30.29
N ASN A 239 6.47 -11.80 -30.75
CA ASN A 239 6.27 -11.35 -32.12
C ASN A 239 6.92 -12.39 -33.06
N PRO A 240 6.15 -13.00 -33.99
CA PRO A 240 6.67 -14.05 -34.86
C PRO A 240 7.70 -13.56 -35.90
N GLU A 241 7.97 -12.26 -36.00
CA GLU A 241 8.88 -11.70 -37.01
C GLU A 241 10.36 -11.64 -36.59
N ASP A 242 10.71 -11.86 -35.32
CA ASP A 242 12.10 -11.77 -34.84
C ASP A 242 12.86 -13.11 -34.86
N ILE A 243 12.37 -14.09 -35.63
CA ILE A 243 13.04 -15.38 -35.86
C ILE A 243 14.00 -15.24 -37.05
N SER A 244 14.96 -14.31 -36.95
CA SER A 244 16.13 -14.30 -37.83
C SER A 244 17.41 -14.50 -37.02
N GLN A 245 17.84 -15.76 -36.98
CA GLN A 245 19.22 -16.24 -36.95
C GLN A 245 20.07 -15.99 -35.67
N ASN A 246 20.42 -17.11 -35.04
CA ASN A 246 21.61 -17.37 -34.22
C ASN A 246 21.86 -16.49 -32.99
N THR A 247 21.48 -16.96 -31.79
CA THR A 247 22.21 -16.61 -30.55
C THR A 247 21.82 -17.51 -29.37
N VAL A 248 22.79 -18.30 -28.87
CA VAL A 248 23.09 -18.67 -27.45
C VAL A 248 21.94 -19.31 -26.61
N PRO A 249 22.20 -20.25 -25.66
CA PRO A 249 21.14 -20.74 -24.78
C PRO A 249 20.46 -19.56 -24.10
N SER A 250 19.16 -19.40 -24.35
CA SER A 250 18.30 -18.30 -23.89
C SER A 250 18.57 -18.01 -22.42
N GLN A 251 19.26 -16.89 -22.13
CA GLN A 251 19.42 -16.44 -20.75
C GLN A 251 18.01 -16.23 -20.15
N PRO A 252 17.76 -16.66 -18.91
CA PRO A 252 16.48 -16.42 -18.27
C PRO A 252 16.23 -14.91 -18.19
N LEU A 253 15.05 -14.45 -18.63
CA LEU A 253 14.72 -13.03 -18.61
C LEU A 253 14.85 -12.49 -17.19
N ALA A 254 15.49 -11.34 -17.09
CA ALA A 254 15.79 -10.65 -15.85
C ALA A 254 14.77 -9.53 -15.62
N PHE A 255 14.33 -9.38 -14.38
CA PHE A 255 13.46 -8.31 -13.93
C PHE A 255 14.18 -7.47 -12.88
N ASN A 256 13.96 -6.16 -12.93
CA ASN A 256 14.52 -5.21 -11.97
C ASN A 256 13.58 -5.03 -10.78
N GLU A 257 14.03 -5.35 -9.58
CA GLU A 257 13.25 -5.12 -8.35
C GLU A 257 13.81 -3.90 -7.63
N VAL A 258 12.98 -2.88 -7.45
CA VAL A 258 13.30 -1.73 -6.59
C VAL A 258 12.99 -2.15 -5.17
N GLU A 259 14.03 -2.33 -4.37
CA GLU A 259 13.90 -2.92 -3.06
C GLU A 259 14.70 -2.17 -1.99
N ARG A 260 14.36 -2.47 -0.73
CA ARG A 260 15.14 -2.00 0.40
C ARG A 260 16.40 -2.83 0.55
N VAL A 261 17.56 -2.17 0.53
CA VAL A 261 18.82 -2.75 0.95
C VAL A 261 19.37 -1.91 2.10
N ASP A 262 19.36 -2.50 3.30
CA ASP A 262 19.64 -1.82 4.56
C ASP A 262 18.71 -0.62 4.78
N LYS A 263 19.27 0.60 4.77
CA LYS A 263 18.56 1.88 4.92
C LYS A 263 18.38 2.63 3.60
N ASN A 264 18.72 2.01 2.47
CA ASN A 264 18.67 2.62 1.15
C ASN A 264 17.70 1.85 0.23
N ILE A 265 17.31 2.51 -0.86
CA ILE A 265 16.59 1.87 -1.95
C ILE A 265 17.60 1.55 -3.04
N LYS A 266 17.61 0.31 -3.53
CA LYS A 266 18.47 -0.15 -4.62
C LYS A 266 17.65 -0.94 -5.63
N ILE A 267 18.22 -1.13 -6.81
CA ILE A 267 17.68 -2.02 -7.83
C ILE A 267 18.47 -3.32 -7.77
N SER A 268 17.77 -4.44 -7.60
CA SER A 268 18.33 -5.78 -7.72
C SER A 268 17.75 -6.49 -8.95
N VAL A 269 18.46 -7.51 -9.43
CA VAL A 269 18.05 -8.28 -10.60
C VAL A 269 17.56 -9.65 -10.14
N VAL A 270 16.35 -10.01 -10.56
CA VAL A 270 15.76 -11.32 -10.30
C VAL A 270 15.46 -12.02 -11.61
N TYR A 271 15.96 -13.25 -11.73
CA TYR A 271 15.74 -14.08 -12.92
C TYR A 271 14.44 -14.84 -12.80
N ALA A 272 13.67 -14.81 -13.89
CA ALA A 272 12.46 -15.59 -14.03
C ALA A 272 12.76 -17.10 -13.95
N LYS A 273 11.85 -17.86 -13.34
CA LYS A 273 11.94 -19.32 -13.31
C LYS A 273 11.44 -19.88 -14.63
N GLN A 274 12.24 -20.70 -15.28
CA GLN A 274 11.80 -21.41 -16.48
C GLN A 274 10.73 -22.45 -16.09
N LEU A 275 9.53 -22.26 -16.60
CA LEU A 275 8.42 -23.19 -16.44
C LEU A 275 8.45 -24.23 -17.57
N LEU A 276 7.82 -25.39 -17.36
CA LEU A 276 7.72 -26.41 -18.42
C LEU A 276 6.94 -25.85 -19.62
N LYS A 277 7.30 -26.29 -20.84
CA LYS A 277 6.78 -25.74 -22.10
C LYS A 277 5.24 -25.74 -22.21
N ASP A 278 4.58 -26.67 -21.53
CA ASP A 278 3.11 -26.77 -21.50
C ASP A 278 2.41 -25.69 -20.66
N HIS A 279 3.17 -24.84 -19.96
CA HIS A 279 2.67 -23.77 -19.07
C HIS A 279 2.99 -22.37 -19.55
N SER A 280 3.48 -22.26 -20.79
CA SER A 280 4.30 -21.12 -21.18
C SER A 280 3.50 -19.96 -21.76
N ASP A 281 2.39 -20.19 -22.46
CA ASP A 281 1.72 -19.13 -23.20
C ASP A 281 0.78 -18.30 -22.30
N LEU A 282 1.14 -17.03 -22.04
CA LEU A 282 0.32 -16.11 -21.25
C LEU A 282 -1.07 -15.93 -21.86
N SER A 283 -1.20 -15.99 -23.19
CA SER A 283 -2.49 -15.83 -23.87
C SER A 283 -3.48 -16.95 -23.56
N LYS A 284 -2.98 -18.15 -23.23
CA LYS A 284 -3.77 -19.37 -22.97
C LYS A 284 -3.91 -19.70 -21.49
N LEU A 285 -3.37 -18.87 -20.60
CA LEU A 285 -3.33 -19.16 -19.17
C LEU A 285 -4.73 -19.32 -18.56
N THR A 286 -5.69 -18.50 -19.02
CA THR A 286 -7.11 -18.55 -18.64
C THR A 286 -7.83 -19.77 -19.18
N GLU A 287 -7.37 -20.34 -20.30
CA GLU A 287 -7.95 -21.51 -20.97
C GLU A 287 -7.55 -22.83 -20.30
N LEU A 288 -6.52 -22.81 -19.44
CA LEU A 288 -6.08 -23.99 -18.72
C LEU A 288 -7.19 -24.53 -17.79
N PRO A 289 -7.37 -25.86 -17.71
CA PRO A 289 -8.31 -26.47 -16.76
C PRO A 289 -8.03 -26.03 -15.32
N LEU A 290 -9.09 -25.86 -14.53
CA LEU A 290 -8.99 -25.41 -13.13
C LEU A 290 -7.95 -26.21 -12.32
N ALA A 291 -7.96 -27.54 -12.46
CA ALA A 291 -7.01 -28.42 -11.77
C ALA A 291 -5.55 -28.12 -12.14
N ARG A 292 -5.27 -27.73 -13.39
CA ARG A 292 -3.92 -27.33 -13.82
C ARG A 292 -3.52 -25.98 -13.23
N ARG A 293 -4.43 -25.01 -13.18
CA ARG A 293 -4.19 -23.70 -12.57
C ARG A 293 -3.96 -23.83 -11.05
N GLN A 294 -4.72 -24.70 -10.38
CA GLN A 294 -4.49 -25.07 -8.98
C GLN A 294 -3.12 -25.74 -8.77
N MET A 295 -2.74 -26.70 -9.63
CA MET A 295 -1.45 -27.36 -9.57
C MET A 295 -0.28 -26.37 -9.67
N LEU A 296 -0.33 -25.42 -10.62
CA LEU A 296 0.70 -24.38 -10.77
C LEU A 296 0.82 -23.52 -9.50
N LEU A 297 -0.31 -23.11 -8.91
CA LEU A 297 -0.33 -22.34 -7.66
C LEU A 297 0.29 -23.14 -6.50
N PHE A 298 -0.10 -24.39 -6.35
CA PHE A 298 0.38 -25.27 -5.28
C PHE A 298 1.85 -25.65 -5.42
N GLU A 299 2.34 -25.85 -6.64
CA GLU A 299 3.77 -26.06 -6.93
C GLU A 299 4.61 -24.83 -6.59
N ALA A 300 4.11 -23.63 -6.91
CA ALA A 300 4.78 -22.37 -6.56
C ALA A 300 4.85 -22.17 -5.04
N LEU A 301 3.77 -22.51 -4.33
CA LEU A 301 3.69 -22.46 -2.87
C LEU A 301 4.30 -23.68 -2.17
N LYS A 302 4.75 -24.70 -2.92
CA LYS A 302 5.32 -25.95 -2.37
C LYS A 302 4.39 -26.62 -1.35
N VAL A 303 3.09 -26.68 -1.66
CA VAL A 303 2.06 -27.31 -0.82
C VAL A 303 1.35 -28.39 -1.60
N LYS A 304 1.06 -29.53 -0.95
CA LYS A 304 0.25 -30.60 -1.52
C LYS A 304 -1.23 -30.29 -1.35
N GLN A 305 -2.02 -30.49 -2.40
CA GLN A 305 -3.47 -30.26 -2.41
C GLN A 305 -4.21 -30.99 -1.27
N VAL A 306 -3.82 -32.23 -0.97
CA VAL A 306 -4.44 -33.05 0.10
C VAL A 306 -4.48 -32.37 1.46
N VAL A 307 -3.56 -31.45 1.74
CA VAL A 307 -3.51 -30.73 3.03
C VAL A 307 -4.61 -29.67 3.13
N LEU A 308 -5.12 -29.19 1.99
CA LEU A 308 -6.08 -28.10 1.92
C LEU A 308 -7.53 -28.60 1.76
N GLU A 309 -7.73 -29.90 1.50
CA GLU A 309 -9.06 -30.50 1.28
C GLU A 309 -10.01 -30.34 2.48
N SER A 310 -9.46 -30.34 3.70
CA SER A 310 -10.22 -30.13 4.94
C SER A 310 -10.34 -28.66 5.37
N ILE A 311 -9.76 -27.73 4.60
CA ILE A 311 -9.70 -26.30 4.92
C ILE A 311 -10.83 -25.57 4.19
N PRO A 312 -11.58 -24.68 4.87
CA PRO A 312 -12.61 -23.87 4.22
C PRO A 312 -12.07 -23.12 2.99
N PRO A 313 -12.83 -23.01 1.88
CA PRO A 313 -12.33 -22.48 0.61
C PRO A 313 -11.60 -21.13 0.73
N LEU A 314 -12.18 -20.16 1.45
CA LEU A 314 -11.60 -18.82 1.65
C LEU A 314 -10.27 -18.84 2.43
N LEU A 315 -10.02 -19.88 3.22
CA LEU A 315 -8.79 -20.06 4.00
C LEU A 315 -7.76 -20.95 3.30
N GLN A 316 -8.08 -21.59 2.16
CA GLN A 316 -7.14 -22.47 1.47
C GLN A 316 -5.87 -21.73 1.01
N LEU A 317 -6.02 -20.55 0.39
CA LEU A 317 -4.88 -19.75 -0.05
C LEU A 317 -4.06 -19.21 1.15
N PRO A 318 -4.65 -18.58 2.18
CA PRO A 318 -3.93 -18.18 3.39
C PRO A 318 -3.17 -19.32 4.07
N ILE A 319 -3.76 -20.52 4.15
CA ILE A 319 -3.09 -21.68 4.74
C ILE A 319 -1.98 -22.21 3.84
N ALA A 320 -2.18 -22.27 2.52
CA ALA A 320 -1.12 -22.64 1.59
C ALA A 320 0.10 -21.68 1.70
N VAL A 321 -0.15 -20.38 1.77
CA VAL A 321 0.87 -19.35 2.02
C VAL A 321 1.54 -19.54 3.38
N THR A 322 0.78 -19.87 4.42
CA THR A 322 1.32 -20.12 5.76
C THR A 322 2.23 -21.35 5.77
N CYS A 323 1.84 -22.43 5.09
CA CYS A 323 2.68 -23.60 4.89
C CYS A 323 3.96 -23.27 4.11
N TYR A 324 3.88 -22.46 3.04
CA TYR A 324 5.06 -21.98 2.32
C TYR A 324 6.00 -21.18 3.22
N TRP A 325 5.44 -20.23 3.98
CA TRP A 325 6.18 -19.35 4.88
C TRP A 325 6.91 -20.12 5.98
N LEU A 326 6.27 -21.14 6.57
CA LEU A 326 6.86 -21.98 7.62
C LEU A 326 8.04 -22.83 7.14
N GLN A 327 8.07 -23.21 5.86
CA GLN A 327 9.19 -23.94 5.26
C GLN A 327 10.46 -23.09 5.09
N SER A 328 10.34 -21.75 5.21
CA SER A 328 11.47 -20.86 5.03
C SER A 328 12.35 -20.77 6.28
N THR A 329 13.66 -21.00 6.09
CA THR A 329 14.67 -20.81 7.13
C THR A 329 14.82 -19.34 7.55
N GLU A 330 14.38 -18.40 6.71
CA GLU A 330 14.47 -16.95 6.97
C GLU A 330 13.36 -16.43 7.88
N ALA A 331 12.22 -17.13 7.95
CA ALA A 331 11.06 -16.70 8.73
C ALA A 331 11.40 -16.61 10.23
N LYS A 332 12.20 -17.56 10.75
CA LYS A 332 12.49 -17.71 12.19
C LYS A 332 11.22 -17.62 13.05
N ALA A 333 10.09 -18.04 12.49
CA ALA A 333 8.81 -18.07 13.16
C ALA A 333 8.86 -19.00 14.37
N LYS A 334 8.05 -18.71 15.37
CA LYS A 334 7.95 -19.46 16.62
C LYS A 334 6.51 -19.88 16.79
N LEU A 335 6.25 -20.83 17.68
CA LEU A 335 4.90 -21.36 17.90
C LEU A 335 3.86 -20.25 18.14
N HIS A 336 4.11 -19.30 19.04
CA HIS A 336 3.16 -18.20 19.30
C HIS A 336 2.89 -17.31 18.08
N HIS A 337 3.85 -17.14 17.16
CA HIS A 337 3.62 -16.39 15.91
C HIS A 337 2.63 -17.12 15.02
N LEU A 338 2.82 -18.44 14.84
CA LEU A 338 1.88 -19.28 14.07
C LEU A 338 0.50 -19.30 14.73
N GLN A 339 0.44 -19.52 16.05
CA GLN A 339 -0.82 -19.58 16.78
C GLN A 339 -1.58 -18.25 16.72
N ALA A 340 -0.90 -17.10 16.93
CA ALA A 340 -1.53 -15.79 16.84
C ALA A 340 -2.05 -15.49 15.44
N LEU A 341 -1.28 -15.86 14.40
CA LEU A 341 -1.70 -15.70 13.01
C LEU A 341 -2.96 -16.51 12.71
N LEU A 342 -2.98 -17.80 13.06
CA LEU A 342 -4.12 -18.68 12.84
C LEU A 342 -5.37 -18.25 13.64
N LEU A 343 -5.19 -17.78 14.89
CA LEU A 343 -6.27 -17.20 15.69
C LEU A 343 -6.85 -15.94 15.03
N GLY A 344 -5.99 -15.09 14.46
CA GLY A 344 -6.41 -13.90 13.71
C GLY A 344 -7.30 -14.24 12.51
N MET A 345 -7.00 -15.33 11.80
CA MET A 345 -7.80 -15.80 10.64
C MET A 345 -9.21 -16.25 11.00
N LEU A 346 -9.52 -16.47 12.29
CA LEU A 346 -10.86 -16.88 12.74
C LEU A 346 -11.87 -15.72 12.75
N MET A 347 -11.41 -14.47 12.61
CA MET A 347 -12.27 -13.28 12.64
C MET A 347 -13.39 -13.32 11.61
N GLU A 348 -13.10 -13.71 10.37
CA GLU A 348 -14.09 -13.83 9.30
C GLU A 348 -15.13 -14.94 9.59
N PRO A 349 -14.73 -16.21 9.87
CA PRO A 349 -15.67 -17.25 10.29
C PRO A 349 -16.54 -16.85 11.48
N LEU A 350 -15.98 -16.15 12.48
CA LEU A 350 -16.74 -15.68 13.63
C LEU A 350 -17.81 -14.65 13.25
N HIS A 351 -17.47 -13.68 12.39
CA HIS A 351 -18.46 -12.72 11.88
C HIS A 351 -19.57 -13.39 11.08
N ALA A 352 -19.23 -14.40 10.26
CA ALA A 352 -20.22 -15.16 9.51
C ALA A 352 -21.21 -15.89 10.45
N VAL A 353 -20.74 -16.49 11.54
CA VAL A 353 -21.59 -17.14 12.55
C VAL A 353 -22.47 -16.12 13.28
N ILE A 354 -21.91 -14.97 13.68
CA ILE A 354 -22.66 -13.93 14.41
C ILE A 354 -23.79 -13.32 13.57
N ASN A 355 -23.54 -13.12 12.27
CA ASN A 355 -24.48 -12.47 11.37
C ASN A 355 -25.45 -13.45 10.68
N CYS A 356 -25.41 -14.75 11.01
CA CYS A 356 -26.28 -15.74 10.39
C CYS A 356 -27.71 -15.65 10.96
N PRO A 357 -28.73 -15.32 10.15
CA PRO A 357 -30.08 -15.16 10.64
C PRO A 357 -30.68 -16.51 11.07
N GLY A 358 -31.07 -16.63 12.34
CA GLY A 358 -31.81 -17.79 12.87
C GLY A 358 -31.08 -18.65 13.91
N GLU A 359 -29.81 -18.39 14.23
CA GLU A 359 -29.08 -19.08 15.30
C GLU A 359 -28.89 -18.19 16.55
N GLU A 360 -29.96 -17.81 17.25
CA GLU A 360 -29.86 -17.26 18.63
C GLU A 360 -29.62 -18.39 19.66
N GLY A 361 -28.59 -19.20 19.42
CA GLY A 361 -28.20 -20.33 20.27
C GLY A 361 -26.90 -20.09 21.05
N PRO A 362 -26.48 -21.05 21.90
CA PRO A 362 -25.18 -21.01 22.59
C PRO A 362 -23.99 -20.87 21.63
N ARG A 363 -24.14 -21.29 20.36
CA ARG A 363 -23.17 -21.10 19.27
C ARG A 363 -22.86 -19.63 18.99
N ALA A 364 -23.89 -18.84 18.66
CA ALA A 364 -23.73 -17.41 18.41
C ALA A 364 -23.25 -16.66 19.67
N GLY A 365 -23.66 -17.10 20.87
CA GLY A 365 -23.15 -16.57 22.14
C GLY A 365 -21.64 -16.77 22.31
N GLY A 366 -21.15 -17.98 22.05
CA GLY A 366 -19.72 -18.30 22.09
C GLY A 366 -18.90 -17.50 21.06
N ALA A 367 -19.38 -17.45 19.82
CA ALA A 367 -18.73 -16.69 18.74
C ALA A 367 -18.68 -15.18 19.04
N LYS A 368 -19.77 -14.60 19.56
CA LYS A 368 -19.84 -13.19 19.95
C LYS A 368 -18.85 -12.87 21.07
N THR A 369 -18.80 -13.70 22.10
CA THR A 369 -17.91 -13.48 23.25
C THR A 369 -16.43 -13.60 22.85
N LEU A 370 -16.10 -14.54 21.96
CA LEU A 370 -14.73 -14.66 21.41
C LEU A 370 -14.37 -13.46 20.51
N SER A 371 -15.30 -12.99 19.69
CA SER A 371 -15.11 -11.78 18.86
C SER A 371 -14.88 -10.54 19.73
N GLU A 372 -15.65 -10.38 20.82
CA GLU A 372 -15.45 -9.32 21.80
C GLU A 372 -14.07 -9.41 22.47
N GLU A 373 -13.58 -10.61 22.80
CA GLU A 373 -12.23 -10.79 23.33
C GLU A 373 -11.16 -10.38 22.30
N PHE A 374 -11.30 -10.77 21.03
CA PHE A 374 -10.38 -10.32 19.98
C PHE A 374 -10.42 -8.80 19.79
N GLN A 375 -11.58 -8.15 19.89
CA GLN A 375 -11.66 -6.69 19.88
C GLN A 375 -11.00 -6.06 21.11
N ARG A 376 -11.12 -6.65 22.31
CA ARG A 376 -10.38 -6.21 23.51
C ARG A 376 -8.87 -6.28 23.30
N VAL A 377 -8.37 -7.40 22.77
CA VAL A 377 -6.94 -7.56 22.44
C VAL A 377 -6.47 -6.52 21.42
N LYS A 378 -7.26 -6.30 20.36
CA LYS A 378 -6.96 -5.31 19.32
C LYS A 378 -6.89 -3.89 19.87
N THR A 379 -7.81 -3.51 20.75
CA THR A 379 -7.90 -2.16 21.34
C THR A 379 -6.91 -1.92 22.48
N ALA A 380 -6.51 -2.96 23.20
CA ALA A 380 -5.46 -2.89 24.22
C ALA A 380 -4.07 -2.69 23.61
N THR A 381 -3.86 -3.19 22.38
CA THR A 381 -2.62 -3.01 21.62
C THR A 381 -2.55 -1.60 21.02
N ARG A 382 -2.37 -0.58 21.88
CA ARG A 382 -2.32 0.84 21.50
C ARG A 382 -0.91 1.29 21.05
N PRO A 383 -0.81 2.38 20.25
CA PRO A 383 0.44 2.87 19.64
C PRO A 383 1.58 3.31 20.58
N GLY A 384 1.37 3.29 21.91
CA GLY A 384 2.37 3.69 22.91
C GLY A 384 3.21 2.55 23.47
N ALA A 385 2.80 1.29 23.31
CA ALA A 385 3.63 0.15 23.67
C ALA A 385 4.75 0.00 22.64
N ARG A 386 6.00 -0.16 23.09
CA ARG A 386 7.16 -0.35 22.21
C ARG A 386 6.91 -1.55 21.29
N LEU A 387 6.63 -1.29 20.01
CA LEU A 387 6.37 -2.32 19.02
C LEU A 387 7.54 -3.30 18.98
N ASP A 388 7.23 -4.59 19.12
CA ASP A 388 8.21 -5.64 18.90
C ASP A 388 8.50 -5.74 17.40
N LEU A 389 9.60 -5.10 16.99
CA LEU A 389 10.05 -5.05 15.60
C LEU A 389 10.38 -6.44 15.05
N ASP A 390 10.82 -7.38 15.87
CA ASP A 390 11.13 -8.73 15.39
C ASP A 390 9.85 -9.50 15.07
N THR A 391 8.84 -9.42 15.94
CA THR A 391 7.51 -9.97 15.66
C THR A 391 6.88 -9.28 14.44
N ALA A 392 7.00 -7.96 14.32
CA ALA A 392 6.48 -7.21 13.18
C ALA A 392 7.15 -7.65 11.87
N HIS A 393 8.47 -7.82 11.87
CA HIS A 393 9.21 -8.32 10.71
C HIS A 393 8.78 -9.74 10.31
N ILE A 394 8.56 -10.62 11.28
CA ILE A 394 8.09 -12.00 11.04
C ILE A 394 6.72 -12.01 10.35
N PHE A 395 5.79 -11.16 10.81
CA PHE A 395 4.50 -11.02 10.14
C PHE A 395 4.58 -10.27 8.81
N CYS A 396 5.49 -9.31 8.65
CA CYS A 396 5.77 -8.67 7.36
C CYS A 396 6.22 -9.71 6.32
N GLN A 397 7.12 -10.64 6.70
CA GLN A 397 7.53 -11.75 5.83
C GLN A 397 6.33 -12.61 5.37
N TRP A 398 5.41 -12.94 6.28
CA TRP A 398 4.18 -13.65 5.91
C TRP A 398 3.28 -12.82 4.99
N GLN A 399 3.09 -11.52 5.27
CA GLN A 399 2.31 -10.61 4.43
C GLN A 399 2.91 -10.48 3.01
N CYS A 400 4.24 -10.43 2.87
CA CYS A 400 4.91 -10.46 1.57
C CYS A 400 4.60 -11.76 0.80
N CYS A 401 4.62 -12.92 1.48
CA CYS A 401 4.23 -14.20 0.86
C CYS A 401 2.76 -14.20 0.45
N LEU A 402 1.86 -13.67 1.30
CA LEU A 402 0.43 -13.58 0.99
C LEU A 402 0.18 -12.69 -0.22
N GLN A 403 0.82 -11.52 -0.27
CA GLN A 403 0.71 -10.59 -1.39
C GLN A 403 1.11 -11.24 -2.71
N MET A 404 2.27 -11.91 -2.75
CA MET A 404 2.72 -12.60 -3.97
C MET A 404 1.87 -13.83 -4.29
N GLY A 405 1.35 -14.53 -3.27
CA GLY A 405 0.41 -15.64 -3.45
C GLY A 405 -0.91 -15.20 -4.06
N LEU A 406 -1.45 -14.05 -3.63
CA LEU A 406 -2.65 -13.42 -4.21
C LEU A 406 -2.40 -13.02 -5.66
N TYR A 407 -1.27 -12.35 -5.95
CA TYR A 407 -0.94 -11.92 -7.30
C TYR A 407 -0.78 -13.11 -8.26
N LEU A 408 -0.17 -14.21 -7.78
CA LEU A 408 -0.10 -15.45 -8.54
C LEU A 408 -1.48 -16.10 -8.74
N ASN A 409 -2.32 -16.12 -7.69
CA ASN A 409 -3.70 -16.62 -7.79
C ASN A 409 -4.51 -15.83 -8.83
N GLN A 410 -4.41 -14.50 -8.81
CA GLN A 410 -5.06 -13.59 -9.78
C GLN A 410 -4.55 -13.82 -11.20
N LEU A 411 -3.23 -13.93 -11.38
CA LEU A 411 -2.62 -14.21 -12.68
C LEU A 411 -3.10 -15.55 -13.25
N LEU A 412 -3.28 -16.56 -12.41
CA LEU A 412 -3.84 -17.87 -12.76
C LEU A 412 -5.37 -17.87 -12.88
N SER A 413 -6.01 -16.70 -12.97
CA SER A 413 -7.47 -16.53 -13.07
C SER A 413 -8.22 -17.14 -11.88
N THR A 414 -7.73 -16.84 -10.67
CA THR A 414 -8.32 -17.13 -9.36
C THR A 414 -8.75 -18.60 -9.16
N PRO A 415 -7.82 -19.57 -9.27
CA PRO A 415 -8.12 -20.99 -9.07
C PRO A 415 -8.54 -21.33 -7.63
N LEU A 416 -8.25 -20.44 -6.67
CA LEU A 416 -8.79 -20.43 -5.31
C LEU A 416 -9.54 -19.12 -5.06
N PRO A 417 -10.58 -19.12 -4.21
CA PRO A 417 -11.28 -17.90 -3.85
C PRO A 417 -10.36 -16.97 -3.05
N GLU A 418 -10.50 -15.67 -3.26
CA GLU A 418 -9.75 -14.67 -2.52
C GLU A 418 -10.39 -14.41 -1.14
N PRO A 419 -9.60 -14.37 -0.06
CA PRO A 419 -10.10 -14.03 1.27
C PRO A 419 -10.41 -12.53 1.39
N ASP A 420 -11.30 -12.17 2.31
CA ASP A 420 -11.45 -10.77 2.73
C ASP A 420 -10.23 -10.35 3.57
N LEU A 421 -9.32 -9.60 2.95
CA LEU A 421 -8.08 -9.13 3.61
C LEU A 421 -8.34 -8.24 4.83
N THR A 422 -9.50 -7.57 4.90
CA THR A 422 -9.86 -6.70 6.03
C THR A 422 -10.19 -7.50 7.29
N GLN A 423 -10.67 -8.73 7.11
CA GLN A 423 -11.02 -9.65 8.19
C GLN A 423 -9.92 -10.69 8.44
N LEU A 424 -9.17 -11.10 7.41
CA LEU A 424 -8.14 -12.13 7.49
C LEU A 424 -6.98 -11.75 8.43
N TYR A 425 -6.53 -10.50 8.38
CA TYR A 425 -5.35 -10.06 9.11
C TYR A 425 -5.52 -8.68 9.75
N SER A 426 -5.21 -8.59 11.04
CA SER A 426 -5.08 -7.32 11.76
C SER A 426 -3.81 -7.31 12.59
N GLY A 427 -2.87 -6.41 12.24
CA GLY A 427 -1.59 -6.27 12.93
C GLY A 427 -1.75 -6.09 14.45
N SER A 428 -2.62 -5.18 14.88
CA SER A 428 -2.91 -4.95 16.30
C SER A 428 -3.43 -6.21 17.01
N LEU A 429 -4.28 -7.00 16.35
CA LEU A 429 -4.80 -8.25 16.92
C LEU A 429 -3.70 -9.30 17.06
N VAL A 430 -2.97 -9.62 15.98
CA VAL A 430 -1.98 -10.71 16.01
C VAL A 430 -0.80 -10.39 16.94
N HIS A 431 -0.43 -9.10 17.06
CA HIS A 431 0.58 -8.66 18.02
C HIS A 431 0.09 -8.80 19.47
N GLY A 432 -1.15 -8.38 19.76
CA GLY A 432 -1.75 -8.56 21.07
C GLY A 432 -1.89 -10.03 21.47
N LEU A 433 -2.31 -10.88 20.53
CA LEU A 433 -2.39 -12.33 20.74
C LEU A 433 -1.01 -12.94 20.99
N CYS A 434 0.03 -12.52 20.26
CA CYS A 434 1.41 -12.95 20.55
C CYS A 434 1.84 -12.62 21.99
N GLN A 435 1.51 -11.43 22.50
CA GLN A 435 1.83 -11.04 23.87
C GLN A 435 1.07 -11.91 24.88
N GLN A 436 -0.22 -12.18 24.68
CA GLN A 436 -1.00 -13.05 25.56
C GLN A 436 -0.49 -14.51 25.56
N LEU A 437 -0.13 -15.04 24.38
CA LEU A 437 0.42 -16.39 24.23
C LEU A 437 1.80 -16.52 24.88
N LEU A 438 2.63 -15.46 24.83
CA LEU A 438 3.90 -15.41 25.55
C LEU A 438 3.71 -15.31 27.07
N ALA A 439 2.63 -14.68 27.54
CA ALA A 439 2.29 -14.54 28.95
C ALA A 439 1.69 -15.80 29.60
N SER A 440 1.74 -16.95 28.92
CA SER A 440 1.24 -18.28 29.35
C SER A 440 -0.24 -18.55 29.10
N THR A 441 -0.90 -17.77 28.26
CA THR A 441 -2.24 -18.12 27.75
C THR A 441 -2.08 -19.19 26.67
N SER A 442 -2.80 -20.32 26.75
CA SER A 442 -2.80 -21.29 25.65
C SER A 442 -3.83 -20.87 24.60
N ALA A 443 -3.56 -21.12 23.32
CA ALA A 443 -4.53 -20.87 22.25
C ALA A 443 -5.86 -21.62 22.50
N GLU A 444 -5.77 -22.86 23.02
CA GLU A 444 -6.94 -23.65 23.39
C GLU A 444 -7.78 -22.98 24.49
N SER A 445 -7.15 -22.34 25.48
CA SER A 445 -7.87 -21.64 26.56
C SER A 445 -8.72 -20.48 26.05
N LEU A 446 -8.24 -19.75 25.04
CA LEU A 446 -8.99 -18.66 24.39
C LEU A 446 -10.19 -19.20 23.61
N LEU A 447 -10.04 -20.38 23.00
CA LEU A 447 -11.04 -20.99 22.13
C LEU A 447 -12.10 -21.80 22.88
N ASN A 448 -11.94 -22.06 24.18
CA ASN A 448 -12.88 -22.85 24.98
C ASN A 448 -14.31 -22.29 24.97
N MET A 449 -14.49 -21.00 24.70
CA MET A 449 -15.81 -20.37 24.64
C MET A 449 -16.54 -20.58 23.30
N CYS A 450 -15.86 -21.08 22.26
CA CYS A 450 -16.44 -21.32 20.94
C CYS A 450 -15.90 -22.64 20.36
N PRO A 451 -16.58 -23.79 20.61
CA PRO A 451 -16.13 -25.11 20.16
C PRO A 451 -15.92 -25.21 18.64
N GLU A 452 -16.74 -24.55 17.84
CA GLU A 452 -16.63 -24.53 16.38
C GLU A 452 -15.34 -23.80 15.94
N ALA A 453 -15.03 -22.66 16.55
CA ALA A 453 -13.78 -21.95 16.30
C ALA A 453 -12.57 -22.76 16.76
N LYS A 454 -12.71 -23.51 17.86
CA LYS A 454 -11.67 -24.45 18.33
C LYS A 454 -11.41 -25.56 17.31
N GLN A 455 -12.47 -26.21 16.82
CA GLN A 455 -12.34 -27.25 15.79
C GLN A 455 -11.72 -26.69 14.52
N LEU A 456 -12.16 -25.52 14.04
CA LEU A 456 -11.57 -24.89 12.87
C LEU A 456 -10.08 -24.61 13.09
N TYR A 457 -9.72 -23.98 14.22
CA TYR A 457 -8.33 -23.74 14.58
C TYR A 457 -7.48 -25.01 14.58
N GLU A 458 -7.99 -26.11 15.15
CA GLU A 458 -7.29 -27.40 15.16
C GLU A 458 -7.05 -27.93 13.73
N HIS A 459 -8.01 -27.80 12.82
CA HIS A 459 -7.82 -28.16 11.41
C HIS A 459 -6.74 -27.29 10.75
N LEU A 460 -6.79 -25.96 10.94
CA LEU A 460 -5.78 -25.04 10.38
C LEU A 460 -4.38 -25.34 10.94
N PHE A 461 -4.29 -25.58 12.25
CA PHE A 461 -3.04 -25.89 12.94
C PHE A 461 -2.46 -27.23 12.47
N ASN A 462 -3.30 -28.26 12.32
CA ASN A 462 -2.86 -29.57 11.83
C ASN A 462 -2.37 -29.52 10.38
N ALA A 463 -3.05 -28.74 9.51
CA ALA A 463 -2.61 -28.55 8.13
C ALA A 463 -1.24 -27.86 8.02
N THR A 464 -0.97 -26.88 8.89
CA THR A 464 0.33 -26.18 8.90
C THR A 464 1.45 -26.99 9.58
N ARG A 465 1.11 -27.90 10.50
CA ARG A 465 2.07 -28.69 11.27
C ARG A 465 3.01 -29.53 10.41
N SER A 466 2.54 -30.09 9.29
CA SER A 466 3.37 -30.91 8.40
C SER A 466 4.45 -30.13 7.65
N TYR A 467 4.35 -28.80 7.62
CA TYR A 467 5.29 -27.91 6.93
C TYR A 467 6.13 -27.06 7.88
N ALA A 468 5.82 -27.09 9.17
CA ALA A 468 6.59 -26.39 10.20
C ALA A 468 7.84 -27.18 10.58
N PRO A 469 8.99 -26.50 10.82
CA PRO A 469 10.20 -27.15 11.33
C PRO A 469 9.91 -27.82 12.68
N ALA A 470 10.49 -29.01 12.91
CA ALA A 470 10.26 -29.77 14.14
C ALA A 470 10.64 -28.97 15.39
N GLU A 471 11.65 -28.09 15.29
CA GLU A 471 12.12 -27.22 16.37
C GLU A 471 11.05 -26.24 16.86
N LEU A 472 10.04 -25.93 16.03
CA LEU A 472 8.95 -25.03 16.38
C LEU A 472 8.04 -25.63 17.47
N PHE A 473 7.98 -26.97 17.56
CA PHE A 473 7.15 -27.69 18.52
C PHE A 473 7.93 -28.30 19.70
N LEU A 474 9.26 -28.17 19.71
CA LEU A 474 10.07 -28.68 20.81
C LEU A 474 9.95 -27.78 22.05
N PRO A 475 9.78 -28.34 23.25
CA PRO A 475 9.89 -27.58 24.49
C PRO A 475 11.29 -26.96 24.58
N LYS A 476 11.39 -25.68 24.91
CA LYS A 476 12.69 -25.03 25.14
C LYS A 476 13.43 -25.80 26.25
N THR A 477 14.47 -26.56 25.89
CA THR A 477 15.46 -26.99 26.87
C THR A 477 16.10 -25.75 27.46
N GLN A 478 15.86 -25.50 28.75
CA GLN A 478 16.56 -24.46 29.49
C GLN A 478 18.06 -24.76 29.44
N SER A 479 18.80 -24.13 28.53
CA SER A 479 20.26 -24.20 28.55
C SER A 479 20.74 -23.40 29.75
N ASN A 480 21.01 -24.10 30.86
CA ASN A 480 21.70 -23.53 32.01
C ASN A 480 23.14 -23.18 31.63
N SER A 481 23.35 -22.04 30.98
CA SER A 481 24.70 -21.47 30.81
C SER A 481 25.14 -20.90 32.16
N LYS A 482 25.84 -21.72 32.95
CA LYS A 482 26.54 -21.31 34.16
C LYS A 482 27.44 -20.11 33.82
N LYS A 483 27.13 -18.93 34.38
CA LYS A 483 28.00 -17.74 34.36
C LYS A 483 29.34 -18.11 35.00
N ARG A 484 30.38 -18.29 34.18
CA ARG A 484 31.76 -18.44 34.64
C ARG A 484 32.26 -17.04 35.03
N ARG A 485 32.22 -16.73 36.33
CA ARG A 485 32.86 -15.55 36.93
C ARG A 485 34.36 -15.55 36.59
N GLN A 486 34.82 -14.65 35.74
CA GLN A 486 36.25 -14.34 35.63
C GLN A 486 36.62 -13.33 36.71
N LYS A 487 37.63 -13.72 37.51
CA LYS A 487 38.21 -13.02 38.64
C LYS A 487 39.06 -11.84 38.11
N LYS A 488 38.78 -10.62 38.57
CA LYS A 488 39.67 -9.45 38.39
C LYS A 488 41.05 -9.77 39.00
N LYS A 489 42.12 -9.51 38.25
CA LYS A 489 43.44 -9.16 38.79
C LYS A 489 43.84 -7.79 38.24
N ALA A 490 44.22 -6.93 39.17
CA ALA A 490 44.68 -5.57 38.94
C ALA A 490 46.10 -5.57 38.34
N GLY A 491 46.37 -4.58 37.50
CA GLY A 491 47.68 -4.18 37.00
C GLY A 491 47.57 -2.74 36.49
N SER A 492 48.42 -1.86 37.01
CA SER A 492 48.31 -0.40 37.01
C SER A 492 48.91 0.31 35.80
N GLN A 493 48.31 1.47 35.46
CA GLN A 493 48.87 2.67 34.80
C GLN A 493 49.36 2.51 33.34
N SER A 494 49.08 3.43 32.40
CA SER A 494 49.22 4.88 32.49
C SER A 494 48.14 5.67 31.72
N LYS A 495 47.90 6.89 32.21
CA LYS A 495 47.00 7.90 31.64
C LYS A 495 47.71 8.64 30.51
N SER A 496 47.00 8.89 29.41
CA SER A 496 47.10 10.16 28.70
C SER A 496 45.69 10.62 28.34
N GLN A 497 45.49 11.90 28.56
CA GLN A 497 44.24 12.58 28.79
C GLN A 497 43.99 13.49 27.58
N VAL A 498 42.90 13.28 26.86
CA VAL A 498 42.35 14.32 25.97
C VAL A 498 40.87 14.47 26.30
N VAL A 499 40.59 15.61 26.89
CA VAL A 499 39.27 16.12 27.26
C VAL A 499 38.61 16.66 25.99
N THR A 500 37.38 16.26 25.70
CA THR A 500 36.45 17.14 24.98
C THR A 500 35.01 16.87 25.42
N THR A 501 34.56 17.83 26.21
CA THR A 501 33.21 18.23 26.60
C THR A 501 32.02 17.65 25.81
N SER A 502 31.14 16.99 26.56
CA SER A 502 29.74 16.74 26.23
C SER A 502 28.98 18.05 26.05
N ASN A 503 28.39 18.26 24.88
CA ASN A 503 27.31 19.23 24.68
C ASN A 503 26.07 18.49 24.15
N THR A 504 25.14 18.28 25.05
CA THR A 504 23.73 17.99 24.80
C THR A 504 23.14 19.11 23.95
N ARG A 505 22.82 18.82 22.69
CA ARG A 505 21.91 19.65 21.90
C ARG A 505 20.83 18.77 21.30
N HIS A 506 19.60 19.06 21.70
CA HIS A 506 18.36 18.64 21.06
C HIS A 506 18.45 18.92 19.56
N TRP A 507 18.51 17.88 18.76
CA TRP A 507 18.25 17.96 17.32
C TRP A 507 16.77 17.69 17.12
N GLY A 508 15.99 18.77 17.06
CA GLY A 508 14.63 18.74 16.53
C GLY A 508 14.70 18.36 15.06
N ASP A 509 14.18 17.19 14.72
CA ASP A 509 14.10 16.68 13.36
C ASP A 509 13.15 17.56 12.55
N ARG A 510 13.73 18.34 11.64
CA ARG A 510 13.05 19.27 10.74
C ARG A 510 12.75 18.64 9.37
N SER A 511 12.67 17.31 9.28
CA SER A 511 12.54 16.63 7.97
C SER A 511 11.52 15.48 7.93
N ASN A 512 10.54 15.44 8.83
CA ASN A 512 9.42 14.51 8.68
C ASN A 512 8.41 15.03 7.64
N ARG A 513 8.61 14.65 6.37
CA ARG A 513 7.70 14.93 5.24
C ARG A 513 6.30 14.30 5.36
N PHE A 514 6.07 13.46 6.36
CA PHE A 514 4.77 12.82 6.65
C PHE A 514 4.10 13.36 7.92
N GLY A 515 4.68 14.38 8.58
CA GLY A 515 4.10 14.97 9.79
C GLY A 515 2.71 15.60 9.59
N LEU A 516 2.35 15.92 8.35
CA LEU A 516 1.06 16.51 7.97
C LEU A 516 -0.11 15.50 7.86
N LEU A 517 0.16 14.19 8.01
CA LEU A 517 -0.88 13.16 8.07
C LEU A 517 -1.35 12.87 9.50
N MET A 518 -0.75 13.51 10.50
CA MET A 518 -1.25 13.51 11.87
C MET A 518 -2.28 14.62 12.00
N VAL A 519 -3.56 14.27 12.06
CA VAL A 519 -4.63 15.18 12.47
C VAL A 519 -4.36 15.57 13.93
N GLU A 520 -3.77 16.74 14.15
CA GLU A 520 -3.73 17.37 15.46
C GLU A 520 -5.14 17.83 15.83
N SER A 521 -5.92 16.93 16.43
CA SER A 521 -7.12 17.30 17.18
C SER A 521 -6.75 17.44 18.65
N LEU A 522 -6.21 18.60 19.02
CA LEU A 522 -6.09 19.07 20.41
C LEU A 522 -6.39 20.57 20.42
N GLU A 523 -7.67 20.92 20.41
CA GLU A 523 -8.12 22.21 20.96
C GLU A 523 -8.45 21.96 22.43
N GLU A 524 -7.57 22.42 23.32
CA GLU A 524 -7.90 22.65 24.73
C GLU A 524 -8.83 23.87 24.82
N PRO A 525 -9.87 23.86 25.67
CA PRO A 525 -10.75 25.00 25.83
C PRO A 525 -10.04 26.12 26.59
N VAL A 526 -9.95 27.29 25.97
CA VAL A 526 -9.55 28.53 26.64
C VAL A 526 -10.71 28.98 27.53
N GLU A 527 -10.53 28.87 28.84
CA GLU A 527 -11.37 29.53 29.83
C GLU A 527 -11.22 31.06 29.68
N THR A 528 -12.32 31.71 29.33
CA THR A 528 -12.47 33.16 29.43
C THR A 528 -12.63 33.54 30.90
N SER A 529 -11.60 34.13 31.51
CA SER A 529 -11.74 34.87 32.76
C SER A 529 -12.17 36.30 32.46
N GLU A 530 -13.42 36.62 32.79
CA GLU A 530 -13.85 37.98 33.12
C GLU A 530 -12.99 38.52 34.26
N LEU A 531 -12.62 39.81 34.20
CA LEU A 531 -12.67 40.77 35.32
C LEU A 531 -12.17 42.15 34.85
N GLU A 532 -13.10 43.10 34.97
CA GLU A 532 -13.01 44.59 35.00
C GLU A 532 -12.46 45.37 33.81
#